data_AF-A0A5N5FQ99-F1
#
_entry.id   AF-A0A5N5FQ99-F1
#
_cell.length_a   1.000
_cell.length_b   1.000
_cell.length_c   1.000
_cell.angle_alpha   90.00
_cell.angle_beta   90.00
_cell.angle_gamma   90.00
#
_symmetry.space_group_name_H-M   'P 1'
#
loop_
_entity.id
_entity.type
_entity.pdbx_description
1 polymer ?
#
loop_
_entity_poly.entity_id
_entity_poly.type
_entity_poly.pdbx_seq_one_letter_code
_entity_poly.pdbx_strand_id
1 'polypeptide(L)' 'MFLPSLLILRKITSMDNCGAYCPEACKYRCSTTTHKKPCMFFCKKCCAKCLCVPSGTYGHKEECPCHNNWKTKEGGPKCP' A
#
# COMPACT_ATOMS: atom_id res chain seq x y z
N MET A 1 -20.13 36.57 -3.58
CA MET A 1 -20.12 35.87 -2.28
C MET A 1 -20.86 34.54 -2.43
N PHE A 2 -20.18 33.50 -2.91
CA PHE A 2 -20.59 32.11 -2.73
C PHE A 2 -19.28 31.33 -2.57
N LEU A 3 -19.10 30.72 -1.40
CA LEU A 3 -17.85 30.14 -0.93
C LEU A 3 -17.28 29.13 -1.93
N PRO A 4 -16.05 29.31 -2.45
CA PRO A 4 -15.34 28.25 -3.17
C PRO A 4 -14.67 27.22 -2.23
N SER A 5 -15.10 27.12 -0.96
CA SER A 5 -14.33 26.45 0.10
C SER A 5 -14.61 24.95 0.32
N LEU A 6 -15.35 24.26 -0.55
CA LEU A 6 -15.65 22.83 -0.36
C LEU A 6 -14.90 21.85 -1.28
N LEU A 7 -13.98 22.34 -2.13
CA LEU A 7 -13.08 21.47 -2.91
C LEU A 7 -11.72 21.24 -2.23
N ILE A 8 -11.45 21.93 -1.10
CA ILE A 8 -10.11 21.92 -0.49
C ILE A 8 -9.90 20.76 0.51
N LEU A 9 -10.95 20.11 1.05
CA LEU A 9 -10.75 19.06 2.09
C LEU A 9 -10.75 17.59 1.61
N ARG A 10 -11.15 17.28 0.37
CA ARG A 10 -11.09 15.90 -0.16
C ARG A 10 -9.79 15.55 -0.90
N LYS A 11 -8.80 16.45 -0.90
CA LYS A 11 -7.46 16.22 -1.46
C LYS A 11 -6.32 16.37 -0.45
N ILE A 12 -6.60 16.57 0.85
CA ILE A 12 -5.55 16.69 1.89
C ILE A 12 -5.17 15.33 2.51
N THR A 13 -5.67 14.22 1.99
CA THR A 13 -5.26 12.86 2.41
C THR A 13 -4.79 11.97 1.24
N SER A 14 -4.59 12.52 0.04
CA SER A 14 -3.88 11.83 -1.05
C SER A 14 -2.46 12.37 -1.11
N MET A 15 -1.66 12.03 -0.10
CA MET A 15 -0.22 12.22 -0.15
C MET A 15 0.36 10.98 -0.84
N ASP A 16 0.31 10.99 -2.17
CA ASP A 16 0.89 9.97 -3.05
C ASP A 16 2.43 10.03 -3.06
N ASN A 17 3.08 10.22 -1.90
CA ASN A 17 4.54 10.25 -1.75
C ASN A 17 5.10 8.87 -1.41
N CYS A 18 4.65 7.87 -2.15
CA CYS A 18 4.95 6.48 -1.88
C CYS A 18 6.34 6.02 -2.33
N GLY A 19 7.32 6.92 -2.25
CA GLY A 19 8.75 6.60 -2.36
C GLY A 19 9.43 6.47 -1.00
N ALA A 20 9.02 7.25 0.01
CA ALA A 20 9.70 7.31 1.31
C ALA A 20 9.07 6.42 2.40
N TYR A 21 7.80 6.04 2.24
CA TYR A 21 7.02 5.33 3.27
C TYR A 21 7.03 3.80 3.18
N CYS A 22 7.63 3.20 2.14
CA CYS A 22 7.67 1.74 1.95
C CYS A 22 8.10 0.94 3.20
N PRO A 23 9.24 1.23 3.86
CA PRO A 23 9.71 0.39 4.97
C PRO A 23 8.79 0.44 6.20
N GLU A 24 8.24 1.61 6.52
CA GLU A 24 7.35 1.81 7.66
C GLU A 24 5.95 1.26 7.38
N ALA A 25 5.40 1.49 6.19
CA ALA A 25 4.13 0.92 5.76
C ALA A 25 4.18 -0.62 5.71
N CYS A 26 5.28 -1.18 5.18
CA CYS A 26 5.49 -2.63 5.18
C CYS A 26 5.67 -3.21 6.59
N LYS A 27 6.31 -2.49 7.51
CA LYS A 27 6.37 -2.90 8.92
C LYS A 27 4.97 -2.97 9.53
N TYR A 28 4.12 -1.97 9.27
CA TYR A 28 2.74 -1.97 9.75
C TYR A 28 1.94 -3.13 9.15
N ARG A 29 1.94 -3.29 7.82
CA ARG A 29 1.31 -4.43 7.11
C ARG A 29 1.73 -5.78 7.66
N CYS A 30 3.02 -5.95 7.91
CA CYS A 30 3.59 -7.21 8.38
C CYS A 30 3.59 -7.37 9.91
N SER A 31 2.98 -6.45 10.67
CA SER A 31 3.03 -6.46 12.13
C SER A 31 2.27 -7.64 12.75
N THR A 32 1.14 -8.02 12.14
CA THR A 32 0.23 -9.07 12.63
C THR A 32 0.52 -10.45 12.06
N THR A 33 1.37 -10.56 11.02
CA THR A 33 1.73 -11.87 10.46
C THR A 33 2.77 -12.59 11.31
N THR A 34 2.63 -13.91 11.43
CA THR A 34 3.65 -14.79 12.01
C THR A 34 4.90 -14.84 11.12
N HIS A 35 4.74 -14.62 9.81
CA HIS A 35 5.80 -14.70 8.82
C HIS A 35 6.40 -13.32 8.48
N LYS A 36 6.88 -12.60 9.51
CA LYS A 36 7.38 -11.21 9.38
C LYS A 36 8.51 -11.05 8.36
N LYS A 37 9.51 -11.96 8.39
CA LYS A 37 10.68 -11.92 7.49
C LYS A 37 10.29 -12.00 6.00
N PRO A 38 9.59 -13.04 5.52
CA PRO A 38 9.18 -13.11 4.12
C PRO A 38 8.14 -12.04 3.77
N CYS A 39 7.22 -11.68 4.68
CA CYS A 39 6.27 -10.60 4.45
C CYS A 39 6.98 -9.27 4.13
N MET A 40 7.97 -8.87 4.94
CA MET A 40 8.75 -7.66 4.69
C MET A 40 9.51 -7.72 3.35
N PHE A 41 10.06 -8.89 3.00
CA PHE A 41 10.80 -9.06 1.75
C PHE A 41 9.89 -8.86 0.53
N PHE A 42 8.72 -9.49 0.51
CA PHE A 42 7.75 -9.33 -0.58
C PHE A 42 7.13 -7.95 -0.59
N CYS A 43 6.75 -7.40 0.57
CA CYS A 43 6.18 -6.06 0.66
C CYS A 43 7.15 -4.99 0.12
N LYS A 44 8.43 -5.04 0.51
CA LYS A 44 9.45 -4.12 -0.03
C LYS A 44 9.61 -4.26 -1.54
N LYS A 45 9.57 -5.48 -2.07
CA LYS A 45 9.67 -5.74 -3.50
C LYS A 45 8.47 -5.17 -4.27
N CYS A 46 7.26 -5.38 -3.75
CA CYS A 46 6.04 -4.86 -4.34
C CYS A 46 5.98 -3.34 -4.22
N CYS A 47 6.41 -2.77 -3.08
CA CYS A 47 6.48 -1.33 -2.90
C CYS A 47 7.52 -0.69 -3.82
N ALA A 48 8.69 -1.30 -4.03
CA ALA A 48 9.69 -0.78 -4.96
C ALA A 48 9.19 -0.77 -6.43
N LYS A 49 8.28 -1.69 -6.78
CA LYS A 49 7.69 -1.73 -8.12
C LYS A 49 6.51 -0.77 -8.27
N CYS A 50 5.58 -0.86 -7.33
CA CYS A 50 4.28 -0.22 -7.43
C CYS A 50 4.23 1.14 -6.76
N LEU A 51 5.23 1.45 -5.93
CA LEU A 51 5.28 2.64 -5.08
C LEU A 51 3.90 2.82 -4.44
N CYS A 52 3.37 1.76 -3.82
CA CYS A 52 2.07 1.77 -3.15
C CYS A 52 2.03 0.61 -2.16
N VAL A 53 1.67 0.87 -0.90
CA VAL A 53 1.37 -0.16 0.10
C VAL A 53 -0.05 0.10 0.60
N PRO A 54 -0.96 -0.86 0.47
CA PRO A 54 -2.32 -0.68 0.94
C PRO A 54 -2.38 -0.57 2.46
N SER A 55 -3.26 0.29 2.95
CA SER A 55 -3.49 0.55 4.36
C SER A 55 -3.98 -0.72 5.09
N GLY A 56 -3.83 -0.73 6.43
CA GLY A 56 -4.23 -1.88 7.25
C GLY A 56 -3.22 -3.03 7.25
N THR A 57 -3.54 -4.09 7.99
CA THR A 57 -2.74 -5.32 8.12
C THR A 57 -3.29 -6.46 7.28
N TYR A 58 -4.54 -6.36 6.82
CA TYR A 58 -5.23 -7.33 5.98
C TYR A 58 -6.24 -6.62 5.07
N GLY A 59 -6.49 -7.13 3.87
CA GLY A 59 -7.46 -6.55 2.92
C GLY A 59 -6.95 -5.34 2.13
N HIS A 60 -7.85 -4.41 1.78
CA HIS A 60 -7.57 -3.09 1.15
C HIS A 60 -6.72 -3.11 -0.12
N LYS A 61 -6.73 -4.23 -0.86
CA LYS A 61 -5.92 -4.36 -2.08
C LYS A 61 -6.46 -3.49 -3.22
N GLU A 62 -7.70 -3.01 -3.10
CA GLU A 62 -8.35 -2.06 -3.99
C GLU A 62 -7.73 -0.65 -3.95
N GLU A 63 -7.07 -0.28 -2.85
CA GLU A 63 -6.38 1.01 -2.72
C GLU A 63 -5.16 1.09 -3.64
N CYS A 64 -4.47 -0.06 -3.81
CA CYS A 64 -3.29 -0.19 -4.64
C CYS A 64 -3.49 -1.28 -5.71
N PRO A 65 -4.04 -0.96 -6.89
CA PRO A 65 -4.29 -1.96 -7.94
C PRO A 65 -3.00 -2.64 -8.41
N CYS A 66 -1.86 -1.95 -8.45
CA CYS A 66 -0.58 -2.55 -8.81
C CYS A 66 -0.13 -3.64 -7.80
N HIS A 67 -0.32 -3.39 -6.51
CA HIS A 67 0.00 -4.33 -5.43
C HIS A 67 -0.91 -5.58 -5.50
N ASN A 68 -2.18 -5.41 -5.91
CA ASN A 68 -3.12 -6.51 -6.10
C ASN A 68 -2.86 -7.33 -7.37
N ASN A 69 -2.46 -6.67 -8.47
CA ASN A 69 -2.20 -7.33 -9.75
C ASN A 69 -0.89 -8.14 -9.77
N TRP A 70 -0.02 -7.93 -8.78
CA TRP A 70 1.21 -8.69 -8.63
C TRP A 70 0.94 -10.11 -8.11
N LYS A 71 0.91 -11.06 -9.04
CA LYS A 71 0.69 -12.48 -8.78
C LYS A 71 1.93 -13.33 -9.06
N THR A 72 2.02 -14.49 -8.43
CA THR A 72 3.02 -15.50 -8.76
C THR A 72 2.66 -16.17 -10.10
N LYS A 73 3.58 -16.92 -10.70
CA LYS A 73 3.29 -17.68 -11.92
C LYS A 73 2.17 -18.71 -11.74
N GLU A 74 1.95 -19.15 -10.50
CA GLU A 74 0.87 -20.06 -10.09
C GLU A 74 -0.47 -19.34 -9.82
N GLY A 75 -0.53 -18.01 -10.01
CA GLY A 75 -1.75 -17.22 -9.86
C GLY A 75 -2.08 -16.75 -8.45
N GLY A 76 -1.27 -17.12 -7.45
CA GLY A 76 -1.43 -16.67 -6.06
C GLY A 76 -0.99 -15.22 -5.82
N PRO A 77 -1.50 -14.55 -4.76
CA PRO A 77 -1.08 -13.19 -4.41
C PRO A 77 0.41 -13.18 -4.02
N LYS A 78 1.24 -12.44 -4.76
CA LYS A 78 2.69 -12.35 -4.49
C LYS A 78 3.04 -11.32 -3.42
N CYS A 79 2.15 -10.36 -3.21
CA CYS A 79 2.30 -9.28 -2.25
C CYS A 79 1.33 -9.45 -1.07
N PRO A 80 1.78 -9.18 0.18
CA PRO A 80 0.99 -9.41 1.39
C PRO A 80 -0.30 -8.58 1.47
#